data_AF-A0A3P7IR94-F1
#
_entry.id   AF-A0A3P7IR94-F1
#
_cell.length_a   1.000
_cell.length_b   1.000
_cell.length_c   1.000
_cell.angle_alpha   90.00
_cell.angle_beta   90.00
_cell.angle_gamma   90.00
#
_symmetry.space_group_name_H-M   'P 1'
#
loop_
_entity.id
_entity.type
_entity.pdbx_description
1 polymer ?
#
loop_
_entity_poly.entity_id
_entity_poly.type
_entity_poly.pdbx_seq_one_letter_code
_entity_poly.pdbx_strand_id
1 'polypeptide(L)'
;MKVLKAESQVVAGIRYVFEVLFGESTCKKGHVSATELSAANCELKQGGNRALYKVELWEKPWENFEQFNVEKIRNVEPHEQL
;
A
#
# COMPACT_ATOMS: atom_id res chain seq x y z
N MET A 1 4.07 8.98 4.29
CA MET A 1 3.13 7.86 4.03
C MET A 1 3.25 6.87 5.17
N LYS A 2 2.18 6.15 5.52
CA LYS A 2 2.16 5.26 6.70
C LYS A 2 1.08 4.21 6.61
N VAL A 3 1.27 3.11 7.32
CA VAL A 3 0.23 2.12 7.62
C VAL A 3 -0.57 2.66 8.82
N LEU A 4 -1.89 2.77 8.67
CA LEU A 4 -2.79 3.23 9.73
C LEU A 4 -3.29 2.07 10.59
N LYS A 5 -3.60 0.95 9.95
CA LYS A 5 -4.06 -0.28 10.61
C LYS A 5 -3.42 -1.48 9.96
N ALA A 6 -3.16 -2.49 10.77
CA ALA A 6 -2.70 -3.80 10.34
C ALA A 6 -3.35 -4.84 11.24
N GLU A 7 -4.00 -5.84 10.64
CA GLU A 7 -4.60 -6.96 11.35
C GLU A 7 -4.40 -8.26 10.57
N SER A 8 -4.51 -9.40 11.26
CA SER A 8 -4.37 -10.72 10.65
C SER A 8 -5.46 -11.68 11.10
N GLN A 9 -5.81 -12.63 10.22
CA GLN A 9 -6.77 -13.71 10.46
C GLN A 9 -6.19 -15.02 9.91
N VAL A 10 -6.28 -16.12 10.65
CA VAL A 10 -5.57 -17.39 10.34
C VAL A 10 -6.49 -18.52 9.84
N VAL A 11 -7.66 -18.18 9.31
CA VAL A 11 -8.63 -19.18 8.85
C VAL A 11 -8.34 -19.54 7.38
N ALA A 12 -8.04 -20.81 7.11
CA ALA A 12 -7.74 -21.34 5.78
C ALA A 12 -6.58 -20.59 5.05
N GLY A 13 -5.49 -20.34 5.77
CA GLY A 13 -4.40 -19.48 5.32
C GLY A 13 -4.18 -18.34 6.30
N ILE A 14 -3.27 -17.43 5.96
CA ILE A 14 -3.06 -16.20 6.69
C ILE A 14 -3.58 -15.06 5.82
N ARG A 15 -4.56 -14.31 6.33
CA ARG A 15 -5.08 -13.10 5.70
C ARG A 15 -4.62 -11.90 6.49
N TYR A 16 -3.81 -11.05 5.87
CA TYR A 16 -3.43 -9.74 6.37
C TYR A 16 -4.32 -8.67 5.75
N VAL A 17 -4.80 -7.73 6.57
CA VAL A 17 -5.58 -6.59 6.12
C VAL A 17 -4.90 -5.31 6.61
N PHE A 18 -4.63 -4.41 5.68
CA PHE A 18 -3.97 -3.13 5.94
C PHE A 18 -4.84 -1.97 5.47
N GLU A 19 -4.92 -0.92 6.29
CA GLU A 19 -5.32 0.40 5.82
C GLU A 19 -4.07 1.25 5.67
N VAL A 20 -3.73 1.65 4.45
CA VAL A 20 -2.47 2.31 4.12
C VAL A 20 -2.72 3.64 3.44
N LEU A 21 -2.11 4.69 3.98
CA LEU A 21 -2.08 6.01 3.36
C LEU A 21 -0.98 6.03 2.28
N PHE A 22 -1.40 6.09 1.02
CA PHE A 22 -0.54 6.26 -0.15
C PHE A 22 -0.45 7.72 -0.58
N GLY A 23 0.65 8.05 -1.25
CA GLY A 23 0.93 9.38 -1.78
C GLY A 23 1.64 9.29 -3.11
N GLU A 24 1.31 10.20 -4.01
CA GLU A 24 1.94 10.34 -5.32
C GLU A 24 3.41 10.75 -5.16
N SER A 25 4.30 9.97 -5.74
CA SER A 25 5.73 10.29 -5.81
C SER A 25 6.08 11.00 -7.11
N THR A 26 7.30 11.52 -7.20
CA THR A 26 7.86 12.12 -8.42
C THR A 26 8.24 11.07 -9.47
N CYS A 27 8.35 9.80 -9.08
CA CYS A 27 8.70 8.70 -9.96
C CYS A 27 7.54 8.26 -10.85
N LYS A 28 7.85 7.97 -12.12
CA LYS A 28 6.90 7.34 -13.04
C LYS A 28 6.92 5.82 -12.88
N LYS A 29 5.74 5.22 -12.91
CA LYS A 29 5.59 3.76 -12.88
C LYS A 29 6.33 3.12 -14.07
N GLY A 30 7.12 2.08 -13.81
CA GLY A 30 7.88 1.35 -14.83
C GLY A 30 9.22 1.98 -15.23
N HIS A 31 9.56 3.16 -14.72
CA HIS A 31 10.86 3.81 -14.97
C HIS A 31 11.89 3.50 -13.89
N VAL A 32 11.44 3.12 -12.70
CA VAL A 32 12.28 2.70 -11.58
C VAL A 32 12.05 1.21 -11.37
N SER A 33 13.14 0.44 -11.28
CA SER A 33 13.04 -1.00 -11.02
C SER A 33 12.44 -1.26 -9.62
N ALA A 34 11.81 -2.42 -9.43
CA ALA A 34 11.23 -2.77 -8.13
C ALA A 34 12.29 -2.78 -7.00
N THR A 35 13.54 -3.14 -7.34
CA THR A 35 14.69 -3.17 -6.43
C THR A 35 15.20 -1.78 -6.04
N GLU A 36 14.98 -0.77 -6.88
CA GLU A 36 15.39 0.62 -6.62
C GLU A 36 14.26 1.48 -6.08
N LEU A 37 13.03 0.97 -6.06
CA LEU A 37 11.86 1.66 -5.57
C LEU A 37 11.95 1.87 -4.05
N SER A 38 12.40 3.05 -3.65
CA SER A 38 12.55 3.44 -2.25
C SER A 38 12.06 4.87 -2.03
N ALA A 39 11.78 5.22 -0.78
CA ALA A 39 11.41 6.60 -0.43
C ALA A 39 12.53 7.62 -0.71
N ALA A 40 13.80 7.18 -0.69
CA ALA A 40 14.95 8.02 -1.03
C ALA A 40 15.05 8.29 -2.54
N ASN A 41 14.69 7.32 -3.37
CA ASN A 41 14.76 7.45 -4.83
C ASN A 41 13.48 8.02 -5.44
N CYS A 42 12.35 7.90 -4.73
CA CYS A 42 11.04 8.34 -5.16
C CYS A 42 10.38 9.21 -4.09
N GLU A 43 10.83 10.47 -4.06
CA GLU A 43 10.30 11.48 -3.15
C GLU A 43 8.82 11.76 -3.38
N LEU A 44 8.14 12.20 -2.33
CA LEU A 44 6.75 12.61 -2.42
C LEU A 44 6.62 13.87 -3.26
N LYS A 45 5.70 13.87 -4.22
CA LYS A 45 5.44 15.03 -5.06
C LYS A 45 4.74 16.11 -4.24
N GLN A 46 5.28 17.33 -4.26
CA GLN A 46 4.66 18.49 -3.62
C GLN A 46 3.28 18.76 -4.24
N GLY A 47 2.26 18.87 -3.39
CA GLY A 47 0.86 18.98 -3.83
C GLY A 47 0.32 17.73 -4.56
N GLY A 48 1.03 16.60 -4.49
CA GLY A 48 0.63 15.34 -5.11
C GLY A 48 -0.58 14.71 -4.42
N ASN A 49 -1.27 13.83 -5.15
CA ASN A 49 -2.46 13.17 -4.64
C ASN A 49 -2.13 12.26 -3.45
N ARG A 50 -3.03 12.21 -2.47
CA ARG A 50 -3.00 11.25 -1.35
C ARG A 50 -4.32 10.48 -1.31
N ALA A 51 -4.24 9.21 -0.95
CA ALA A 51 -5.42 8.37 -0.84
C ALA A 51 -5.20 7.24 0.16
N LEU A 52 -6.29 6.86 0.84
CA LEU A 52 -6.32 5.71 1.72
C LEU A 52 -6.77 4.48 0.94
N TYR A 53 -6.01 3.39 1.05
CA TYR A 53 -6.32 2.11 0.44
C TYR A 53 -6.46 1.04 1.49
N LYS A 54 -7.38 0.10 1.24
CA LYS A 54 -7.43 -1.18 1.90
C LYS A 54 -6.65 -2.18 1.05
N VAL A 55 -5.63 -2.79 1.65
CA VAL A 55 -4.82 -3.83 1.01
C VAL A 55 -5.02 -5.11 1.79
N GLU A 56 -5.46 -6.15 1.10
CA GLU A 56 -5.61 -7.48 1.66
C GLU A 56 -4.62 -8.42 0.98
N LEU A 57 -3.84 -9.13 1.78
CA LEU A 57 -2.97 -10.23 1.34
C LEU A 57 -3.51 -11.51 1.95
N TRP A 58 -3.88 -12.48 1.13
CA TRP A 58 -4.19 -13.84 1.56
C TRP A 58 -3.10 -14.78 1.07
N GLU A 59 -2.42 -15.43 1.99
CA GLU A 59 -1.34 -16.37 1.70
C GLU A 59 -1.60 -17.74 2.32
N LYS A 60 -1.15 -18.78 1.61
CA LYS A 60 -1.06 -20.15 2.12
C LYS A 60 0.34 -20.64 1.75
N PRO A 61 1.34 -20.44 2.63
CA PRO A 61 2.73 -20.75 2.30
C PRO A 61 2.96 -22.21 1.90
N TRP A 62 2.21 -23.15 2.50
CA TRP A 62 2.27 -24.58 2.19
C TRP A 62 1.72 -24.95 0.81
N GLU A 63 0.97 -24.05 0.16
CA GLU A 63 0.43 -24.22 -1.19
C GLU A 63 1.14 -23.33 -2.22
N ASN A 64 2.17 -22.57 -1.81
CA ASN A 64 2.80 -21.54 -2.65
C ASN A 64 1.75 -20.60 -3.27
N PHE A 65 0.80 -20.17 -2.46
CA PHE A 65 -0.33 -19.34 -2.87
C PHE A 65 -0.27 -17.98 -2.19
N GLU A 66 -0.43 -16.93 -2.99
CA GLU A 66 -0.59 -15.55 -2.55
C GLU A 66 -1.63 -14.85 -3.44
N GLN A 67 -2.52 -14.09 -2.84
CA GLN A 67 -3.50 -13.28 -3.54
C GLN A 67 -3.62 -11.91 -2.88
N PHE A 68 -3.55 -10.87 -3.70
CA PHE A 68 -3.76 -9.49 -3.27
C PHE A 68 -5.13 -8.99 -3.73
N ASN A 69 -5.83 -8.30 -2.83
CA ASN A 69 -6.97 -7.46 -3.18
C ASN A 69 -6.71 -6.03 -2.72
N VAL A 70 -6.90 -5.05 -3.61
CA VAL A 70 -6.61 -3.64 -3.33
C VAL A 70 -7.82 -2.82 -3.67
N GLU A 71 -8.36 -2.13 -2.67
CA GLU A 71 -9.52 -1.27 -2.80
C GLU A 71 -9.18 0.15 -2.37
N LYS A 72 -9.55 1.14 -3.18
CA LYS A 72 -9.41 2.55 -2.80
C LYS A 72 -10.56 2.92 -1.88
N ILE A 73 -10.25 3.30 -0.64
CA ILE A 73 -11.27 3.76 0.32
C ILE A 73 -11.68 5.19 -0.05
N ARG A 74 -10.73 6.12 -0.11
CA ARG A 74 -10.99 7.53 -0.47
C ARG A 74 -9.72 8.32 -0.78
N ASN A 75 -9.88 9.48 -1.40
CA ASN A 75 -8.84 10.52 -1.42
C ASN A 75 -8.66 11.15 -0.02
N VAL A 76 -7.49 11.72 0.22
CA VAL A 76 -7.12 12.38 1.47
C VAL A 76 -6.61 13.77 1.14
N GLU A 77 -7.18 14.79 1.78
CA GLU A 77 -6.82 16.17 1.52
C GLU A 77 -5.40 16.50 2.05
N PRO A 78 -4.68 17.47 1.45
CA PRO A 78 -3.29 17.77 1.82
C PRO A 78 -3.07 18.08 3.30
N HIS A 79 -4.05 18.74 3.94
CA HIS A 79 -4.02 19.19 5.33
C HIS A 79 -4.71 18.23 6.30
N GLU A 80 -5.25 17.12 5.82
CA GLU A 80 -5.91 16.12 6.66
C GLU A 80 -4.88 15.24 7.38
N GLN A 81 -4.99 15.18 8.72
CA GLN A 81 -4.18 14.32 9.57
C GLN A 81 -4.94 13.03 9.88
N LEU A 82 -4.31 11.90 9.54
CA LEU A 82 -4.78 10.54 9.78
C LEU A 82 -3.89 9.87 10.82
#